data_AF-A0A6N7GC77-F1
#
_entry.id   AF-A0A6N7GC77-F1
#
_cell.length_a   1.000
_cell.length_b   1.000
_cell.length_c   1.000
_cell.angle_alpha   90.00
_cell.angle_beta   90.00
_cell.angle_gamma   90.00
#
_symmetry.space_group_name_H-M   'P 1'
#
loop_
_entity.id
_entity.type
_entity.pdbx_description
1 polymer ?
#
loop_
_entity_poly.entity_id
_entity_poly.type
_entity_poly.pdbx_seq_one_letter_code
_entity_poly.pdbx_strand_id
1 'polypeptide(L)' 'MRPPVTRVVPLAEAPAALADLAARRTTGKLVVQIGGG' A
#
# COMPACT_ATOMS: atom_id res chain seq x y z
N MET A 1 10.14 -4.70 -16.56
CA MET A 1 10.36 -3.52 -15.71
C MET A 1 9.40 -3.62 -14.54
N ARG A 2 9.89 -3.76 -13.29
CA ARG A 2 9.00 -3.84 -12.11
C ARG A 2 8.62 -2.40 -11.74
N PRO A 3 7.32 -2.03 -11.69
CA PRO A 3 6.92 -0.69 -11.29
C PRO A 3 7.53 -0.38 -9.92
N PRO A 4 8.00 0.86 -9.68
CA PRO A 4 8.52 1.24 -8.37
C PRO A 4 7.45 0.94 -7.32
N VAL A 5 7.81 0.13 -6.33
CA VAL A 5 6.93 -0.18 -5.20
C VAL A 5 6.92 1.07 -4.34
N THR A 6 5.78 1.77 -4.32
CA THR A 6 5.67 3.04 -3.59
C THR A 6 5.60 2.81 -2.08
N ARG A 7 4.93 1.72 -1.65
CA ARG A 7 4.70 1.47 -0.22
C ARG A 7 4.36 0.00 0.03
N VAL A 8 4.95 -0.57 1.09
CA VAL A 8 4.60 -1.89 1.63
C VAL A 8 3.96 -1.66 3.00
N VAL A 9 2.79 -2.25 3.27
CA VAL A 9 2.05 -2.07 4.52
C VAL A 9 1.60 -3.42 5.10
N PRO A 10 1.50 -3.57 6.44
CA PRO A 10 0.90 -4.75 7.04
C PRO A 10 -0.61 -4.80 6.74
N LEU A 11 -1.21 -5.99 6.83
CA LEU A 11 -2.65 -6.20 6.55
C LEU A 11 -3.55 -5.27 7.38
N ALA A 12 -3.21 -5.03 8.65
CA ALA A 12 -3.97 -4.15 9.54
C ALA A 12 -4.06 -2.70 9.04
N GLU A 13 -3.06 -2.23 8.28
CA GLU A 13 -3.01 -0.86 7.75
C GLU A 13 -3.58 -0.74 6.33
N ALA A 14 -3.95 -1.86 5.69
CA ALA A 14 -4.46 -1.86 4.32
C ALA A 14 -5.68 -0.95 4.11
N PRO A 15 -6.68 -0.86 5.03
CA PRO A 15 -7.81 0.05 4.85
C PRO A 15 -7.40 1.52 4.77
N ALA A 16 -6.47 1.95 5.63
CA ALA A 16 -5.97 3.33 5.64
C ALA A 16 -5.15 3.63 4.38
N ALA A 17 -4.26 2.71 3.99
CA ALA A 17 -3.46 2.87 2.78
C ALA A 17 -4.33 2.96 1.51
N LEU A 18 -5.43 2.20 1.46
CA LEU A 18 -6.38 2.26 0.35
C LEU A 18 -7.14 3.60 0.32
N ALA A 19 -7.53 4.14 1.48
CA ALA A 19 -8.17 5.45 1.57
C ALA A 19 -7.24 6.57 1.08
N ASP A 20 -5.96 6.51 1.41
CA ASP A 20 -4.96 7.47 0.93
C ASP A 20 -4.79 7.42 -0.60
N LEU A 21 -4.79 6.21 -1.18
CA LEU A 21 -4.70 6.02 -2.62
C LEU A 21 -5.96 6.53 -3.34
N ALA A 22 -7.15 6.23 -2.80
CA ALA A 22 -8.42 6.72 -3.33
C ALA A 22 -8.49 8.26 -3.30
N ALA A 23 -7.98 8.87 -2.23
CA ALA A 23 -7.85 10.32 -2.08
C ALA A 23 -6.70 10.94 -2.91
N ARG A 24 -5.96 10.12 -3.68
CA ARG A 24 -4.79 10.54 -4.48
C ARG A 24 -3.68 11.23 -3.66
N ARG A 25 -3.61 10.93 -2.36
CA ARG A 25 -2.52 11.38 -1.47
C ARG A 25 -1.25 10.56 -1.65
N THR A 26 -1.38 9.40 -2.29
CA THR A 26 -0.27 8.55 -2.75
C THR A 26 -0.56 8.09 -4.18
N THR A 27 0.47 7.64 -4.89
CA THR A 27 0.36 7.13 -6.27
C THR A 27 1.17 5.83 -6.42
N GLY A 28 0.86 5.02 -7.44
CA GLY A 28 1.60 3.80 -7.76
C GLY A 28 1.08 2.55 -7.05
N LYS A 29 1.98 1.62 -6.72
CA LYS A 29 1.62 0.27 -6.25
C LYS A 29 1.73 0.17 -4.72
N LEU A 30 0.63 -0.18 -4.07
CA LEU A 30 0.59 -0.65 -2.67
C LEU A 30 0.84 -2.17 -2.64
N VAL A 31 1.71 -2.62 -1.74
CA VAL A 31 1.93 -4.04 -1.46
C VAL A 31 1.48 -4.31 -0.03
N VAL A 32 0.53 -5.24 0.14
CA VAL A 32 0.07 -5.65 1.46
C VAL A 32 0.81 -6.92 1.87
N GLN A 33 1.48 -6.87 3.02
CA GLN A 33 2.16 -8.01 3.60
C GLN A 33 1.16 -8.86 4.40
N ILE A 34 0.94 -10.10 3.95
CA ILE A 34 0.11 -11.08 4.64
C ILE A 34 1.04 -11.97 5.47
N GLY A 35 1.11 -11.71 6.78
CA GLY A 35 1.94 -12.46 7.74
C GLY A 35 3.33 -11.84 7.96
N GLY A 36 3.62 -11.56 9.24
CA GLY A 36 4.87 -10.99 9.73
C GLY A 36 4.63 -9.78 10.63
N GLY A 37 4.74 -9.98 11.94
CA GLY A 37 4.50 -8.99 13.00
C GLY A 37 3.32 -9.36 13.88
#